data_AF-A0A3G3GJ98-F1
#
_entry.id   AF-A0A3G3GJ98-F1
#
_cell.length_a   1.000
_cell.length_b   1.000
_cell.length_c   1.000
_cell.angle_alpha   90.00
_cell.angle_beta   90.00
_cell.angle_gamma   90.00
#
_symmetry.space_group_name_H-M   'P 1'
#
loop_
_entity.id
_entity.type
_entity.pdbx_description
1 polymer ?
#
loop_
_entity_poly.entity_id
_entity_poly.type
_entity_poly.pdbx_seq_one_letter_code
_entity_poly.pdbx_strand_id
1 'polypeptide(L)' 'MTLQERISALITAIGTDVKALFMRSMPAGGSTGQVLTKTSNSDYSTSWQTPTGASQSDIQRIEAQNWFL' A
#
# COMPACT_ATOMS: atom_id res chain seq x y z
N MET A 1 38.68 -17.72 -1.28
CA MET A 1 37.67 -17.39 -2.30
C MET A 1 37.98 -18.10 -3.60
N THR A 2 37.34 -19.24 -3.83
CA THR A 2 37.44 -20.02 -5.07
C THR A 2 36.56 -19.41 -6.16
N LEU A 3 36.76 -19.82 -7.41
CA LEU A 3 35.88 -19.43 -8.52
C LEU A 3 34.42 -19.84 -8.26
N GLN A 4 34.21 -21.03 -7.69
CA GLN A 4 32.89 -21.53 -7.33
C GLN A 4 32.20 -20.64 -6.28
N GLU A 5 32.92 -20.20 -5.25
CA GLU A 5 32.39 -19.29 -4.23
C GLU A 5 31.97 -17.94 -4.84
N ARG A 6 32.77 -17.41 -5.78
CA ARG A 6 32.46 -16.15 -6.49
C ARG A 6 31.22 -16.28 -7.37
N ILE A 7 31.10 -17.39 -8.10
CA ILE A 7 29.96 -17.65 -8.98
C ILE A 7 28.68 -17.82 -8.15
N SER A 8 28.74 -18.57 -7.05
CA SER A 8 27.59 -18.73 -6.14
C SER A 8 27.14 -17.40 -5.55
N ALA A 9 28.09 -16.55 -5.11
CA ALA A 9 27.79 -15.22 -4.60
C ALA A 9 27.15 -14.33 -5.67
N LEU A 10 27.66 -14.34 -6.91
CA LEU A 10 27.10 -13.58 -8.02
C LEU A 10 25.67 -14.00 -8.36
N ILE A 11 25.39 -15.31 -8.43
CA ILE A 11 24.05 -15.83 -8.71
C ILE A 11 23.06 -15.36 -7.64
N THR A 12 23.48 -15.36 -6.37
CA THR A 12 22.65 -14.94 -5.24
C THR A 12 22.35 -13.43 -5.29
N ALA A 13 23.35 -12.61 -5.62
CA ALA A 13 23.20 -11.17 -5.80
C ALA A 13 22.24 -10.86 -6.96
N ILE A 14 22.46 -11.47 -8.13
CA ILE A 14 21.58 -11.29 -9.30
C ILE A 14 20.15 -11.71 -8.99
N GLY A 15 19.94 -12.86 -8.31
CA GLY A 15 18.60 -13.29 -7.93
C GLY A 15 17.90 -12.32 -6.97
N THR A 16 18.65 -11.71 -6.06
CA THR A 16 18.13 -10.67 -5.14
C THR A 16 17.75 -9.41 -5.89
N ASP A 17 18.61 -8.93 -6.79
CA ASP A 17 18.37 -7.73 -7.57
C ASP A 17 17.20 -7.93 -8.55
N VAL A 18 17.15 -9.06 -9.24
CA VAL A 18 16.02 -9.40 -10.12
C VAL A 18 14.71 -9.48 -9.33
N LYS A 19 14.71 -10.07 -8.14
CA LYS A 19 13.54 -10.07 -7.24
C LYS A 19 13.16 -8.65 -6.82
N ALA A 20 14.14 -7.78 -6.62
CA ALA A 20 13.93 -6.37 -6.29
C ALA A 20 13.26 -5.60 -7.45
N LEU A 21 13.57 -5.95 -8.71
CA LEU A 21 12.90 -5.35 -9.89
C LEU A 21 11.41 -5.65 -9.96
N PHE A 22 10.96 -6.75 -9.34
CA PHE A 22 9.56 -7.13 -9.25
C PHE A 22 8.92 -6.79 -7.91
N MET A 23 9.59 -5.97 -7.08
CA MET A 23 9.02 -5.43 -5.85
C MET A 23 7.73 -4.70 -6.18
N ARG A 24 6.63 -5.38 -5.90
CA ARG A 24 5.30 -4.86 -6.14
C ARG A 24 5.11 -3.73 -5.15
N SER A 25 5.11 -2.51 -5.65
CA SER A 25 4.84 -1.27 -4.92
C SER A 25 3.45 -1.24 -4.28
N MET A 26 2.63 -2.26 -4.54
CA MET A 26 1.28 -2.41 -4.02
C MET A 26 1.18 -3.64 -3.10
N PRO A 27 0.52 -3.50 -1.93
CA PRO A 27 0.18 -4.62 -1.05
C PRO A 27 -0.54 -5.74 -1.80
N ALA A 28 -0.12 -6.98 -1.57
CA ALA A 28 -0.82 -8.14 -2.13
C ALA A 28 -2.16 -8.38 -1.41
N GLY A 29 -3.13 -8.99 -2.12
CA GLY A 29 -4.36 -9.48 -1.52
C GLY A 29 -5.50 -8.45 -1.51
N GLY A 30 -6.14 -8.29 -0.36
CA GLY A 30 -7.39 -7.57 -0.16
C GLY A 30 -8.57 -8.52 0.07
N SER A 31 -9.47 -8.16 0.96
CA SER A 31 -10.77 -8.83 1.15
C SER A 31 -11.84 -8.13 0.31
N THR A 32 -12.89 -8.86 -0.07
CA THR A 32 -14.06 -8.27 -0.76
C THR A 32 -14.61 -7.09 0.03
N GLY A 33 -14.83 -5.96 -0.65
CA GLY A 33 -15.30 -4.72 -0.04
C GLY A 33 -14.20 -3.79 0.48
N GLN A 34 -12.93 -4.21 0.47
CA GLN A 34 -11.80 -3.32 0.75
C GLN A 34 -11.37 -2.54 -0.50
N VAL A 35 -10.83 -1.35 -0.26
CA VAL A 35 -10.26 -0.49 -1.29
C VAL A 35 -8.81 -0.15 -0.94
N LEU A 36 -7.98 0.05 -1.95
CA LEU A 36 -6.62 0.52 -1.76
C LEU A 36 -6.64 2.03 -1.52
N THR A 37 -6.12 2.49 -0.39
CA THR A 37 -6.04 3.91 -0.05
C THR A 37 -4.60 4.40 -0.07
N LYS A 38 -4.38 5.65 -0.46
CA LYS A 38 -3.09 6.32 -0.29
C LYS A 38 -2.93 6.70 1.18
N THR A 39 -1.84 6.25 1.80
CA THR A 39 -1.60 6.44 3.24
C THR A 39 -0.60 7.55 3.53
N SER A 40 0.15 8.01 2.53
CA SER A 40 1.02 9.18 2.65
C SER A 40 1.29 9.83 1.29
N ASN A 41 1.92 11.01 1.32
CA ASN A 41 2.33 11.71 0.11
C ASN A 41 3.44 10.99 -0.65
N SER A 42 4.21 10.12 0.01
CA SER A 42 5.24 9.31 -0.63
C SER A 42 4.68 8.41 -1.72
N ASP A 43 5.49 8.18 -2.74
CA ASP A 43 5.13 7.30 -3.84
C ASP A 43 4.87 5.88 -3.34
N TYR A 44 3.84 5.25 -3.92
CA TYR A 44 3.45 3.86 -3.65
C TYR A 44 3.02 3.55 -2.21
N SER A 45 2.93 4.56 -1.34
CA SER A 45 2.44 4.40 0.03
C SER A 45 0.94 4.13 0.03
N THR A 46 0.57 2.86 0.00
CA THR A 46 -0.81 2.39 -0.10
C THR A 46 -1.11 1.24 0.86
N SER A 47 -2.37 1.13 1.31
CA SER A 47 -2.85 0.04 2.16
C SER A 47 -4.29 -0.33 1.86
N TRP A 48 -4.67 -1.59 2.13
CA TRP A 48 -6.07 -2.03 2.08
C TRP A 48 -6.84 -1.45 3.27
N GLN A 49 -7.96 -0.79 3.00
CA GLN A 49 -8.85 -0.26 4.03
C GLN A 49 -10.29 -0.68 3.73
N THR A 50 -11.07 -0.88 4.80
CA THR A 50 -12.53 -1.01 4.70
C THR A 50 -13.13 0.40 4.65
N PRO A 51 -13.87 0.77 3.59
CA PRO A 51 -14.54 2.05 3.53
C PRO A 51 -15.56 2.19 4.66
N THR A 52 -15.45 3.24 5.45
CA THR A 52 -16.52 3.71 6.33
C THR A 52 -17.37 4.70 5.54
N GLY A 53 -18.63 4.38 5.26
CA GLY A 53 -19.58 5.36 4.73
C GLY A 53 -19.78 6.52 5.71
N ALA A 54 -20.19 7.69 5.21
CA ALA A 54 -20.57 8.80 6.08
C ALA A 54 -21.72 8.37 6.99
N SER A 55 -21.59 8.59 8.29
CA SER A 55 -22.64 8.25 9.25
C SER A 55 -23.76 9.29 9.20
N GLN A 56 -25.00 8.92 9.56
CA GLN A 56 -26.10 9.89 9.65
C GLN A 56 -25.79 11.04 10.62
N SER A 57 -24.97 10.80 11.64
CA SER A 57 -24.44 11.83 12.53
C SER A 57 -23.53 12.83 11.83
N ASP A 58 -22.80 12.42 10.80
CA ASP A 58 -21.96 13.33 10.00
C ASP A 58 -22.82 14.25 9.14
N ILE A 59 -23.89 13.71 8.54
CA ILE A 59 -24.86 14.47 7.76
C ILE A 59 -25.58 15.48 8.66
N GLN A 60 -26.09 15.03 9.81
CA GLN A 60 -26.80 15.88 10.78
C GLN A 60 -25.93 17.03 11.32
N ARG A 61 -24.60 16.85 11.43
CA ARG A 61 -23.67 17.93 11.83
C ARG A 61 -23.53 19.01 10.77
N ILE A 62 -23.44 18.63 9.49
CA ILE A 62 -23.35 19.58 8.37
C ILE A 62 -24.64 20.40 8.25
N GLU A 63 -25.75 19.69 8.36
CA GLU A 63 -27.09 20.24 8.43
C GLU A 63 -27.19 21.25 9.58
N ALA A 64 -26.83 20.85 10.81
CA ALA A 64 -26.79 21.73 11.99
C ALA A 64 -25.99 23.01 11.77
N GLN A 65 -24.82 22.93 11.13
CA GLN A 65 -23.96 24.09 10.85
C GLN A 65 -24.55 25.06 9.83
N ASN A 66 -25.44 24.58 8.94
CA ASN A 66 -26.06 25.41 7.91
C ASN A 66 -27.27 26.21 8.41
N TRP A 67 -27.83 25.87 9.58
CA TRP A 67 -28.96 26.60 10.20
C TRP A 67 -28.53 27.75 11.11
N PHE A 68 -27.23 27.95 11.33
CA PHE A 68 -26.69 29.04 12.15
C PHE A 68 -26.10 30.21 11.33
N LEU A 69 -26.40 30.26 10.03
CA LEU A 69 -26.12 31.38 9.12
C LEU A 69 -27.44 31.95 8.59
#